data_AF-A0A0P6YBY5-F1
#
_entry.id   AF-A0A0P6YBY5-F1
#
_cell.length_a   1.000
_cell.length_b   1.000
_cell.length_c   1.000
_cell.angle_alpha   90.00
_cell.angle_beta   90.00
_cell.angle_gamma   90.00
#
_symmetry.space_group_name_H-M   'P 1'
#
loop_
_entity.id
_entity.type
_entity.pdbx_description
1 polymer ?
#
loop_
_entity_poly.entity_id
_entity_poly.type
_entity_poly.pdbx_seq_one_letter_code
_entity_poly.pdbx_strand_id
1 'polypeptide(L)'
;MNKLKQAYLQLAVERDRTRRQAQRYAAESQRWLERIALAKRCDEPDLARQARERALQTAHAEIQLRAELARQDVLFAQLAASLQA
;
A
#
# COMPACT_ATOMS: atom_id res chain seq x y z
N MET A 1 4.78 27.83 -16.29
CA MET A 1 4.79 26.91 -15.14
C MET A 1 6.12 26.17 -15.12
N ASN A 2 6.86 26.18 -14.00
CA ASN A 2 8.21 25.58 -13.93
C ASN A 2 8.11 24.04 -13.93
N LYS A 3 8.95 23.35 -14.73
CA LYS A 3 9.02 21.88 -14.81
C LYS A 3 9.21 21.24 -13.42
N LEU A 4 9.97 21.87 -12.53
CA LEU A 4 10.16 21.40 -11.15
C LEU A 4 8.86 21.46 -10.33
N LYS A 5 8.08 22.54 -10.46
CA LYS A 5 6.78 22.67 -9.80
C LYS A 5 5.79 21.62 -10.31
N GLN A 6 5.82 21.33 -11.60
CA GLN A 6 4.99 20.27 -12.19
C GLN A 6 5.37 18.88 -11.66
N ALA A 7 6.67 18.55 -11.64
CA ALA A 7 7.16 17.28 -11.11
C ALA A 7 6.81 17.09 -9.63
N TYR A 8 6.92 18.15 -8.83
CA TYR A 8 6.52 18.14 -7.42
C TYR A 8 5.03 17.82 -7.25
N LEU A 9 4.16 18.48 -8.02
CA LEU A 9 2.71 18.24 -7.95
C LEU A 9 2.34 16.83 -8.43
N GLN A 10 2.98 16.34 -9.49
CA GLN A 10 2.78 14.98 -9.98
C GLN A 10 3.16 13.94 -8.92
N LEU A 11 4.35 14.08 -8.32
CA LEU A 11 4.81 13.20 -7.25
C LEU A 11 3.89 13.27 -6.03
N ALA A 12 3.35 14.44 -5.68
CA ALA A 12 2.40 14.59 -4.58
C ALA A 12 1.13 13.74 -4.79
N VAL A 13 0.58 13.75 -6.01
CA VAL A 13 -0.61 12.98 -6.39
C VAL A 13 -0.31 11.49 -6.41
N GLU A 14 0.81 11.08 -7.01
CA GLU A 14 1.23 9.69 -7.04
C GLU A 14 1.43 9.13 -5.63
N ARG A 15 2.09 9.90 -4.75
CA ARG A 15 2.28 9.54 -3.36
C ARG A 15 0.97 9.30 -2.63
N ASP A 16 0.00 10.19 -2.79
CA ASP A 16 -1.31 10.04 -2.16
C ASP A 16 -2.05 8.81 -2.70
N ARG A 17 -1.94 8.54 -4.00
CA ARG A 17 -2.48 7.32 -4.62
C ARG A 17 -1.83 6.06 -4.03
N THR A 18 -0.50 6.00 -3.94
CA THR A 18 0.24 4.89 -3.34
C THR A 18 -0.20 4.65 -1.89
N ARG A 19 -0.31 5.73 -1.10
CA ARG A 19 -0.76 5.68 0.29
C ARG A 19 -2.17 5.09 0.42
N ARG A 20 -3.13 5.59 -0.36
CA ARG A 20 -4.51 5.08 -0.35
C ARG A 20 -4.56 3.61 -0.78
N GLN A 21 -3.75 3.22 -1.75
CA GLN A 21 -3.69 1.83 -2.19
C GLN A 21 -3.10 0.91 -1.11
N ALA A 22 -2.04 1.34 -0.42
CA ALA A 22 -1.48 0.59 0.70
C ALA A 22 -2.51 0.41 1.83
N GLN A 23 -3.25 1.46 2.18
CA GLN A 23 -4.32 1.39 3.19
C GLN A 23 -5.44 0.42 2.80
N ARG A 24 -5.81 0.36 1.51
CA ARG A 24 -6.79 -0.60 1.01
C ARG A 24 -6.30 -2.04 1.17
N TYR A 25 -5.06 -2.33 0.78
CA TYR A 25 -4.48 -3.66 0.95
C TYR A 25 -4.31 -4.06 2.41
N ALA A 26 -3.96 -3.11 3.30
CA ALA A 26 -3.92 -3.35 4.74
C ALA A 26 -5.29 -3.77 5.29
N ALA A 27 -6.35 -3.03 4.93
CA ALA A 27 -7.72 -3.36 5.33
C ALA A 27 -8.18 -4.70 4.72
N GLU A 28 -7.79 -4.99 3.48
CA GLU A 28 -8.11 -6.26 2.83
C GLU A 28 -7.40 -7.45 3.50
N SER A 29 -6.12 -7.31 3.84
CA SER A 29 -5.35 -8.32 4.56
C SER A 29 -6.03 -8.66 5.90
N GLN A 30 -6.46 -7.63 6.65
CA GLN A 30 -7.20 -7.82 7.89
C GLN A 30 -8.51 -8.62 7.70
N ARG A 31 -9.29 -8.30 6.66
CA ARG A 31 -10.51 -9.07 6.33
C ARG A 31 -10.21 -10.51 5.97
N TRP A 32 -9.09 -10.78 5.29
CA TRP A 32 -8.68 -12.16 5.01
C TRP A 32 -8.27 -12.90 6.28
N LEU A 33 -7.61 -12.25 7.24
CA LEU A 33 -7.31 -12.85 8.55
C LEU A 33 -8.59 -13.22 9.32
N GLU A 34 -9.61 -12.36 9.31
CA GLU A 34 -10.92 -12.64 9.89
C GLU A 34 -11.60 -13.83 9.19
N ARG A 35 -11.51 -13.92 7.86
CA ARG A 35 -12.03 -15.06 7.09
C ARG A 35 -11.32 -16.37 7.40
N ILE A 36 -10.01 -16.36 7.62
CA ILE A 36 -9.27 -17.55 8.08
C ILE A 36 -9.80 -18.00 9.44
N ALA A 37 -10.00 -17.07 10.38
CA ALA A 37 -10.54 -17.39 11.70
C ALA A 37 -11.97 -17.94 11.62
N LEU A 38 -12.80 -17.41 10.73
CA LEU A 38 -14.14 -17.95 10.47
C LEU A 38 -14.09 -19.36 9.88
N ALA A 39 -13.31 -19.58 8.82
CA ALA A 39 -13.19 -20.89 8.18
C ALA A 39 -12.71 -21.98 9.16
N LYS A 40 -11.76 -21.65 10.05
CA LYS A 40 -11.32 -22.55 11.12
C LYS A 40 -12.44 -22.90 12.11
N ARG A 41 -13.30 -21.94 12.46
CA ARG A 41 -14.45 -22.18 13.37
C ARG A 41 -15.52 -23.03 12.73
N CYS A 42 -15.66 -22.97 11.41
CA CYS A 42 -16.62 -23.75 10.64
C CYS A 42 -16.09 -25.12 10.21
N ASP A 43 -14.86 -25.48 10.61
CA ASP A 43 -14.17 -26.71 10.18
C ASP A 43 -14.03 -26.86 8.65
N GLU A 44 -13.73 -25.73 7.98
CA GLU A 44 -13.57 -25.65 6.53
C GLU A 44 -12.08 -25.43 6.16
N PRO A 45 -11.24 -26.49 6.16
CA PRO A 45 -9.79 -26.37 6.02
C PRO A 45 -9.35 -25.84 4.64
N ASP A 46 -10.07 -26.20 3.57
CA ASP A 46 -9.76 -25.72 2.22
C ASP A 46 -10.04 -24.22 2.08
N LEU A 47 -11.15 -23.74 2.65
CA LEU A 47 -11.45 -22.30 2.68
C LEU A 47 -10.43 -21.55 3.54
N ALA A 48 -9.99 -22.13 4.66
CA ALA A 48 -8.95 -21.54 5.49
C ALA A 48 -7.61 -21.42 4.74
N ARG A 49 -7.26 -22.44 3.94
CA ARG A 49 -6.05 -22.42 3.09
C ARG A 49 -6.14 -21.36 2.01
N GLN A 50 -7.24 -21.30 1.27
CA GLN A 50 -7.46 -20.28 0.23
C GLN A 50 -7.44 -18.86 0.81
N ALA A 51 -8.11 -18.64 1.94
CA ALA A 51 -8.12 -17.34 2.62
C ALA A 51 -6.71 -16.94 3.09
N ARG A 52 -5.89 -17.90 3.54
CA ARG A 52 -4.48 -17.67 3.91
C ARG A 52 -3.63 -17.26 2.72
N GLU A 53 -3.77 -17.95 1.58
CA GLU A 53 -3.05 -17.58 0.35
C GLU A 53 -3.39 -16.13 -0.07
N ARG A 54 -4.68 -15.75 -0.02
CA ARG A 54 -5.12 -14.37 -0.30
C ARG A 54 -4.61 -13.35 0.73
N ALA A 55 -4.59 -13.70 2.01
CA ALA A 55 -4.02 -12.85 3.06
C ALA A 55 -2.54 -12.56 2.81
N LEU A 56 -1.77 -13.57 2.41
CA LEU A 56 -0.34 -13.42 2.10
C LEU A 56 -0.11 -12.57 0.86
N GLN A 57 -0.90 -12.76 -0.21
CA GLN A 57 -0.82 -11.96 -1.42
C GLN A 57 -1.09 -10.47 -1.14
N THR A 58 -2.15 -10.18 -0.38
CA THR A 58 -2.54 -8.82 -0.02
C THR A 58 -1.52 -8.15 0.91
N ALA A 59 -1.01 -8.88 1.90
CA ALA A 59 0.06 -8.38 2.78
C ALA A 59 1.36 -8.09 2.00
N HIS A 60 1.72 -8.94 1.04
CA HIS A 60 2.90 -8.71 0.21
C HIS A 60 2.76 -7.46 -0.66
N ALA A 61 1.59 -7.27 -1.29
CA ALA A 61 1.30 -6.06 -2.07
C ALA A 61 1.33 -4.79 -1.20
N GLU A 62 0.80 -4.85 0.03
CA GLU A 62 0.88 -3.75 0.98
C GLU A 62 2.34 -3.36 1.29
N ILE A 63 3.19 -4.35 1.60
CA ILE A 63 4.61 -4.14 1.92
C ILE A 63 5.33 -3.45 0.75
N GLN A 64 5.10 -3.92 -0.48
CA GLN A 64 5.69 -3.31 -1.68
C GLN A 64 5.27 -1.84 -1.84
N LEU A 65 3.99 -1.54 -1.64
CA LEU A 65 3.48 -0.17 -1.72
C LEU A 65 4.03 0.73 -0.60
N ARG A 66 4.23 0.21 0.61
CA ARG A 66 4.85 0.97 1.70
C ARG A 66 6.32 1.29 1.42
N ALA A 67 7.06 0.35 0.83
CA ALA A 67 8.44 0.58 0.42
C ALA A 67 8.53 1.66 -0.68
N GLU A 68 7.64 1.59 -1.67
CA GLU A 68 7.57 2.61 -2.72
C GLU A 68 7.15 3.98 -2.15
N LEU A 69 6.22 4.02 -1.20
CA LEU A 69 5.82 5.26 -0.53
C LEU A 69 7.01 5.92 0.19
N ALA A 70 7.82 5.13 0.91
CA ALA A 70 9.01 5.64 1.58
C ALA A 70 10.03 6.24 0.59
N ARG A 71 10.22 5.59 -0.57
CA ARG A 71 11.06 6.12 -1.65
C ARG A 71 10.50 7.44 -2.20
N GLN A 72 9.19 7.52 -2.41
CA GLN A 72 8.52 8.73 -2.89
C GLN A 72 8.62 9.89 -1.88
N ASP A 73 8.57 9.61 -0.59
CA ASP A 73 8.73 10.62 0.46
C ASP A 73 10.11 11.28 0.46
N VAL A 74 11.17 10.49 0.24
CA VAL A 74 12.54 11.01 0.08
C VAL A 74 12.63 11.93 -1.14
N LEU A 75 12.13 11.48 -2.29
CA LEU A 75 12.13 12.27 -3.53
C LEU A 75 11.31 13.57 -3.40
N PHE A 76 10.18 13.50 -2.70
CA PHE A 76 9.33 14.65 -2.45
C PHE A 76 10.04 15.71 -1.59
N ALA A 77 10.75 15.28 -0.54
CA ALA A 77 11.54 16.17 0.30
C ALA A 77 12.69 16.84 -0.49
N GLN A 78 13.38 16.08 -1.36
CA GLN A 78 14.42 16.61 -2.24
C GLN A 78 13.87 17.67 -3.21
N LEU A 79 12.74 17.40 -3.87
CA LEU A 79 12.10 18.37 -4.76
C LEU A 79 11.62 19.62 -4.02
N ALA A 80 11.09 19.47 -2.80
CA ALA A 80 10.70 20.60 -1.97
C ALA A 80 11.90 21.50 -1.64
N ALA A 81 13.03 20.92 -1.26
CA ALA A 81 14.27 21.66 -1.02
C ALA A 81 14.77 22.38 -2.28
N SER A 82 14.76 21.72 -3.44
CA SER A 82 15.17 22.32 -4.72
C SER A 82 14.25 23.46 -5.20
N LEU A 83 13.01 23.54 -4.72
CA LEU A 83 12.10 24.63 -5.03
C LEU A 83 12.29 25.85 -4.12
N GLN A 84 12.95 25.67 -2.97
CA GLN A 84 13.26 26.74 -2.01
C GLN A 84 14.64 27.37 -2.24
N ALA A 85 15.54 26.65 -2.92
CA ALA A 85 16.85 27.14 -3.37
C ALA A 85 16.73 28.03 -4.62
#